data_AF-A0A074ZJH9-F1
#
_entry.id   AF-A0A074ZJH9-F1
#
_cell.length_a   1.000
_cell.length_b   1.000
_cell.length_c   1.000
_cell.angle_alpha   90.00
_cell.angle_beta   90.00
_cell.angle_gamma   90.00
#
_symmetry.space_group_name_H-M   'P 1'
#
loop_
_entity.id
_entity.type
_entity.pdbx_description
1 polymer ?
#
loop_
_entity_poly.entity_id
_entity_poly.type
_entity_poly.pdbx_seq_one_letter_code
_entity_poly.pdbx_strand_id
1 'polypeptide(L)'
;MNATPRSSTILKITTSCFNSVSTKSTLTDLHYACGHPSSVATNPIFLLDDGQDYLEDIKEAMVKHMCGMHYGKSPGNTPHSCKVLVITSYAVLVLAPTYHIAVFTAADRYDCVTVRRAALEAFGTCLSQIRISPRSQTNPDALSEAEVSRLIPLIKSVCGPHAPQLADRTLYQKMFESCEHWHRDLSRYEAYSQSLPEIYDCRCRDKLNSLHWTAYLS
;
A
#
# COMPACT_ATOMS: atom_id res chain seq x y z
N MET A 1 -15.31 -4.54 34.50
CA MET A 1 -14.30 -4.42 33.43
C MET A 1 -13.93 -5.82 32.99
N ASN A 2 -14.57 -6.36 31.96
CA ASN A 2 -14.24 -7.67 31.42
C ASN A 2 -13.51 -7.45 30.10
N ALA A 3 -12.20 -7.75 30.08
CA ALA A 3 -11.41 -7.82 28.86
C ALA A 3 -11.80 -9.11 28.12
N THR A 4 -12.40 -8.97 26.94
CA THR A 4 -12.60 -10.06 26.00
C THR A 4 -11.25 -10.50 25.43
N PRO A 5 -10.97 -11.81 25.31
CA PRO A 5 -9.73 -12.29 24.71
C PRO A 5 -9.76 -12.02 23.19
N ARG A 6 -8.71 -11.36 22.67
CA ARG A 6 -8.52 -11.17 21.23
C ARG A 6 -8.28 -12.53 20.58
N SER A 7 -9.16 -12.92 19.66
CA SER A 7 -9.06 -14.16 18.90
C SER A 7 -7.98 -14.02 17.83
N SER A 8 -6.81 -14.62 18.05
CA SER A 8 -5.75 -14.69 17.03
C SER A 8 -6.05 -15.85 16.08
N THR A 9 -6.31 -15.57 14.80
CA THR A 9 -6.49 -16.62 13.79
C THR A 9 -5.13 -17.12 13.29
N ILE A 10 -4.77 -18.35 13.65
CA ILE A 10 -3.55 -19.02 13.17
C ILE A 10 -3.90 -19.88 11.96
N LEU A 11 -3.42 -19.50 10.77
CA LEU A 11 -3.54 -20.31 9.57
C LEU A 11 -2.32 -21.24 9.47
N LYS A 12 -2.53 -22.53 9.67
CA LYS A 12 -1.55 -23.59 9.40
C LYS A 12 -1.75 -24.12 7.99
N ILE A 13 -0.80 -23.88 7.09
CA ILE A 13 -0.84 -24.40 5.72
C ILE A 13 -0.15 -25.77 5.72
N THR A 14 -0.92 -26.85 5.92
CA THR A 14 -0.35 -28.20 5.81
C THR A 14 -0.20 -28.59 4.34
N THR A 15 1.04 -28.75 3.88
CA THR A 15 1.32 -29.44 2.61
C THR A 15 1.04 -30.93 2.79
N SER A 16 -0.12 -31.39 2.33
CA SER A 16 -0.33 -32.81 2.03
C SER A 16 -0.65 -32.97 0.55
N CYS A 17 0.24 -33.67 -0.15
CA CYS A 17 -0.10 -34.28 -1.43
C CYS A 17 -0.21 -35.79 -1.19
N PHE A 18 -1.32 -36.34 -1.66
CA PHE A 18 -1.66 -37.76 -1.90
C PHE A 18 -2.51 -38.53 -0.86
N ASN A 19 -3.76 -38.72 -1.31
CA ASN A 19 -4.61 -39.91 -1.31
C ASN A 19 -5.64 -40.16 -0.19
N SER A 20 -6.86 -40.34 -0.70
CA SER A 20 -8.08 -40.98 -0.16
C SER A 20 -8.93 -40.26 0.89
N VAL A 21 -10.21 -40.23 0.53
CA VAL A 21 -11.43 -39.68 1.12
C VAL A 21 -11.70 -40.11 2.58
N SER A 22 -12.46 -39.23 3.27
CA SER A 22 -13.30 -39.43 4.48
C SER A 22 -12.65 -38.86 5.77
N THR A 23 -13.23 -37.97 6.57
CA THR A 23 -14.62 -37.49 6.74
C THR A 23 -14.61 -36.21 7.60
N LYS A 24 -15.53 -35.27 7.32
CA LYS A 24 -16.06 -34.19 8.19
C LYS A 24 -15.09 -33.21 8.88
N SER A 25 -14.94 -32.02 8.30
CA SER A 25 -15.36 -30.74 8.90
C SER A 25 -15.14 -29.59 7.93
N THR A 26 -16.08 -28.65 7.89
CA THR A 26 -16.17 -27.45 7.05
C THR A 26 -14.84 -26.68 6.92
N LEU A 27 -14.22 -26.78 5.74
CA LEU A 27 -13.03 -26.07 5.26
C LEU A 27 -13.32 -25.63 3.83
N THR A 28 -13.14 -24.34 3.54
CA THR A 28 -13.21 -23.81 2.17
C THR A 28 -11.89 -24.11 1.47
N ASP A 29 -11.80 -25.30 0.85
CA ASP A 29 -10.62 -25.76 0.12
C ASP A 29 -10.53 -25.09 -1.26
N LEU A 30 -9.56 -24.18 -1.43
CA LEU A 30 -9.12 -23.69 -2.74
C LEU A 30 -8.08 -24.67 -3.31
N HIS A 31 -8.55 -25.65 -4.08
CA HIS A 31 -7.69 -26.56 -4.83
C HIS A 31 -7.06 -25.84 -6.04
N TYR A 32 -5.74 -25.63 -6.02
CA TYR A 32 -4.95 -25.32 -7.22
C TYR A 32 -3.80 -26.32 -7.36
N ALA A 33 -3.82 -27.06 -8.48
CA ALA A 33 -2.74 -27.96 -8.87
C ALA A 33 -1.62 -27.17 -9.55
N CYS A 34 -0.41 -27.19 -8.99
CA CYS A 34 0.78 -26.73 -9.70
C CYS A 34 1.94 -27.69 -9.42
N GLY A 35 2.40 -28.39 -10.46
CA GLY A 35 3.54 -29.28 -10.41
C GLY A 35 4.83 -28.54 -10.75
N HIS A 36 5.75 -28.47 -9.79
CA HIS A 36 7.20 -28.67 -9.89
C HIS A 36 7.82 -28.41 -8.49
N PRO A 37 8.71 -29.26 -7.97
CA PRO A 37 9.16 -29.17 -6.58
C PRO A 37 10.36 -28.22 -6.47
N SER A 38 10.12 -26.94 -6.25
CA SER A 38 11.12 -26.07 -5.62
C SER A 38 10.89 -26.11 -4.11
N SER A 39 11.95 -26.41 -3.36
CA SER A 39 11.96 -26.38 -1.89
C SER A 39 11.59 -24.98 -1.40
N VAL A 40 10.29 -24.77 -1.12
CA VAL A 40 9.76 -23.56 -0.49
C VAL A 40 9.56 -23.88 0.99
N ALA A 41 9.89 -22.91 1.85
CA ALA A 41 9.74 -23.02 3.29
C ALA A 41 8.36 -23.59 3.66
N THR A 42 8.35 -24.66 4.44
CA THR A 42 7.20 -25.55 4.59
C THR A 42 6.00 -24.92 5.30
N ASN A 43 6.13 -23.73 5.92
CA ASN A 43 5.04 -23.04 6.62
C ASN A 43 5.38 -21.55 6.92
N PRO A 44 5.18 -20.59 6.01
CA PRO A 44 5.18 -19.19 6.41
C PRO A 44 3.87 -18.89 7.16
N ILE A 45 3.97 -18.60 8.47
CA ILE A 45 2.82 -18.17 9.28
C ILE A 45 2.72 -16.65 9.20
N PHE A 46 1.62 -16.14 8.63
CA PHE A 46 1.32 -14.71 8.56
C PHE A 46 0.28 -14.31 9.62
N LEU A 47 0.74 -13.73 10.72
CA LEU A 47 -0.07 -13.03 11.73
C LEU A 47 -0.32 -11.58 11.30
N LEU A 48 -1.27 -11.36 10.40
CA LEU A 48 -1.73 -10.01 10.08
C LEU A 48 -2.89 -9.63 11.03
N ASP A 49 -2.89 -8.39 11.53
CA ASP A 49 -3.85 -7.92 12.53
C ASP A 49 -5.23 -7.65 11.89
N ASP A 50 -6.31 -7.96 12.62
CA ASP A 50 -7.68 -8.11 12.09
C ASP A 50 -8.38 -6.79 11.68
N GLY A 51 -7.64 -5.68 11.65
CA GLY A 51 -8.19 -4.32 11.49
C GLY A 51 -8.26 -3.78 10.07
N GLN A 52 -7.95 -4.58 9.04
CA GLN A 52 -7.99 -4.13 7.65
C GLN A 52 -8.87 -5.02 6.78
N ASP A 53 -9.85 -4.42 6.09
CA ASP A 53 -10.74 -5.11 5.13
C ASP A 53 -9.98 -5.81 3.99
N TYR A 54 -8.70 -5.48 3.79
CA TYR A 54 -7.81 -6.04 2.76
C TYR A 54 -6.92 -7.17 3.25
N LEU A 55 -7.08 -7.64 4.49
CA LEU A 55 -6.14 -8.57 5.12
C LEU A 55 -5.93 -9.85 4.33
N GLU A 56 -7.03 -10.49 3.93
CA GLU A 56 -7.00 -11.75 3.20
C GLU A 56 -6.45 -11.56 1.79
N ASP A 57 -6.82 -10.47 1.12
CA ASP A 57 -6.28 -10.12 -0.21
C ASP A 57 -4.76 -9.90 -0.15
N ILE A 58 -4.25 -9.28 0.92
CA ILE A 58 -2.80 -9.05 1.11
C ILE A 58 -2.09 -10.39 1.33
N LYS A 59 -2.63 -11.27 2.19
CA LYS A 59 -2.06 -12.61 2.41
C LYS A 59 -2.02 -13.39 1.10
N GLU A 60 -3.13 -13.41 0.38
CA GLU A 60 -3.25 -14.12 -0.88
C GLU A 60 -2.23 -13.57 -1.90
N ALA A 61 -2.09 -12.25 -2.00
CA ALA A 61 -1.13 -11.61 -2.88
C ALA A 61 0.33 -11.98 -2.56
N MET A 62 0.68 -12.01 -1.26
CA MET A 62 2.00 -12.43 -0.80
C MET A 62 2.27 -13.90 -1.12
N VAL A 63 1.33 -14.80 -0.82
CA VAL A 63 1.44 -16.24 -1.09
C VAL A 63 1.55 -16.51 -2.58
N LYS A 64 0.69 -15.88 -3.40
CA LYS A 64 0.75 -15.98 -4.86
C LYS A 64 2.12 -15.57 -5.40
N HIS A 65 2.70 -14.48 -4.88
CA HIS A 65 4.04 -14.04 -5.28
C HIS A 65 5.11 -15.09 -4.94
N MET A 66 5.06 -15.67 -3.74
CA MET A 66 6.01 -16.72 -3.32
C MET A 66 5.87 -17.99 -4.15
N CYS A 67 4.66 -18.29 -4.65
CA CYS A 67 4.39 -19.41 -5.55
C CYS A 67 4.65 -19.09 -7.04
N GLY A 68 5.34 -17.98 -7.36
CA GLY A 68 5.75 -17.63 -8.72
C GLY A 68 4.76 -16.77 -9.52
N MET A 69 3.59 -16.44 -8.96
CA MET A 69 2.68 -15.45 -9.55
C MET A 69 3.06 -14.06 -9.05
N HIS A 70 4.02 -13.41 -9.71
CA HIS A 70 4.56 -12.13 -9.26
C HIS A 70 3.52 -11.02 -9.08
N TYR A 71 3.47 -10.46 -7.87
CA TYR A 71 2.64 -9.31 -7.50
C TYR A 71 2.74 -8.15 -8.51
N GLY A 72 1.59 -7.64 -8.94
CA GLY A 72 1.47 -6.51 -9.89
C GLY A 72 1.84 -6.84 -11.34
N LYS A 73 2.45 -8.01 -11.61
CA LYS A 73 2.92 -8.41 -12.95
C LYS A 73 2.10 -9.57 -13.52
N SER A 74 1.73 -10.54 -12.69
CA SER A 74 0.88 -11.65 -13.10
C SER A 74 -0.60 -11.25 -13.03
N PRO A 75 -1.43 -11.51 -14.06
CA PRO A 75 -2.85 -11.16 -14.04
C PRO A 75 -3.63 -11.72 -12.83
N GLY A 76 -3.24 -12.90 -12.35
CA GLY A 76 -3.79 -13.55 -11.15
C GLY A 76 -3.35 -12.95 -9.81
N ASN A 77 -2.35 -12.07 -9.81
CA ASN A 77 -1.79 -11.38 -8.64
C ASN A 77 -1.64 -9.86 -8.86
N THR A 78 -2.56 -9.28 -9.64
CA THR A 78 -2.72 -7.84 -9.77
C THR A 78 -3.90 -7.41 -8.89
N PRO A 79 -3.76 -6.37 -8.05
CA PRO A 79 -4.82 -5.94 -7.14
C PRO A 79 -6.11 -5.61 -7.88
N HIS A 80 -7.26 -5.91 -7.27
CA HIS A 80 -8.55 -5.64 -7.88
C HIS A 80 -8.78 -4.14 -8.11
N SER A 81 -8.29 -3.29 -7.20
CA SER A 81 -8.27 -1.82 -7.34
C SER A 81 -7.51 -1.32 -8.57
N CYS A 82 -6.59 -2.12 -9.13
CA CYS A 82 -5.90 -1.84 -10.38
C CYS A 82 -6.59 -2.43 -11.63
N LYS A 83 -7.65 -3.25 -11.44
CA LYS A 83 -8.41 -3.91 -12.51
C LYS A 83 -9.72 -3.20 -12.86
N VAL A 84 -10.18 -2.27 -12.03
CA VAL A 84 -11.46 -1.58 -12.23
C VAL A 84 -11.37 -0.65 -13.44
N LEU A 85 -12.11 -0.99 -14.50
CA LEU A 85 -12.27 -0.22 -15.75
C LEU A 85 -12.93 1.16 -15.56
N VAL A 86 -13.57 1.41 -14.40
CA VAL A 86 -14.07 2.72 -14.00
C VAL A 86 -13.04 3.38 -13.10
N ILE A 87 -12.08 4.06 -13.73
CA ILE A 87 -11.08 4.86 -13.04
C ILE A 87 -11.79 6.10 -12.48
N THR A 88 -12.28 5.99 -11.24
CA THR A 88 -12.64 7.18 -10.46
C THR A 88 -11.36 7.82 -9.93
N SER A 89 -11.35 9.14 -9.77
CA SER A 89 -10.22 9.82 -9.15
C SER A 89 -9.91 9.27 -7.75
N TYR A 90 -10.93 8.84 -7.00
CA TYR A 90 -10.76 8.19 -5.70
C TYR A 90 -10.00 6.86 -5.76
N ALA A 91 -10.28 6.00 -6.74
CA ALA A 91 -9.62 4.71 -6.88
C ALA A 91 -8.12 4.86 -7.14
N VAL A 92 -7.74 5.81 -8.00
CA VAL A 92 -6.34 6.09 -8.36
C VAL A 92 -5.61 6.87 -7.26
N LEU A 93 -6.26 7.86 -6.67
CA LEU A 93 -5.61 8.74 -5.68
C LEU A 93 -5.46 8.08 -4.31
N VAL A 94 -6.37 7.20 -3.92
CA VAL A 94 -6.45 6.70 -2.55
C VAL A 94 -6.40 5.18 -2.49
N LEU A 95 -7.36 4.48 -3.13
CA LEU A 95 -7.53 3.04 -2.90
C LEU A 95 -6.33 2.22 -3.37
N ALA A 96 -5.87 2.41 -4.61
CA ALA A 96 -4.75 1.65 -5.14
C ALA A 96 -3.44 1.96 -4.38
N PRO A 97 -3.03 3.23 -4.16
CA PRO A 97 -1.87 3.54 -3.32
C PRO A 97 -1.94 2.95 -1.91
N THR A 98 -3.11 3.04 -1.25
CA THR A 98 -3.31 2.50 0.11
C THR A 98 -3.10 0.99 0.15
N TYR A 99 -3.64 0.26 -0.85
CA TYR A 99 -3.45 -1.18 -0.95
C TYR A 99 -1.96 -1.55 -1.12
N HIS A 100 -1.23 -0.84 -1.97
CA HIS A 100 0.20 -1.09 -2.15
C HIS A 100 1.04 -0.78 -0.90
N ILE A 101 0.68 0.27 -0.14
CA ILE A 101 1.30 0.56 1.17
C ILE A 101 1.06 -0.60 2.15
N ALA A 102 -0.16 -1.15 2.17
CA ALA A 102 -0.51 -2.25 3.05
C ALA A 102 0.25 -3.55 2.68
N VAL A 103 0.35 -3.89 1.40
CA VAL A 103 1.17 -5.02 0.92
C VAL A 103 2.64 -4.80 1.25
N PHE A 104 3.18 -3.59 1.05
CA PHE A 104 4.56 -3.27 1.42
C PHE A 104 4.79 -3.46 2.91
N THR A 105 3.91 -2.91 3.75
CA THR A 105 4.00 -2.98 5.21
C THR A 105 3.94 -4.42 5.71
N ALA A 106 3.04 -5.24 5.14
CA ALA A 106 2.99 -6.66 5.44
C ALA A 106 4.29 -7.36 5.00
N ALA A 107 4.74 -7.13 3.77
CA ALA A 107 5.98 -7.71 3.27
C ALA A 107 7.21 -7.30 4.10
N ASP A 108 7.25 -6.07 4.61
CA ASP A 108 8.31 -5.60 5.50
C ASP A 108 8.31 -6.35 6.84
N ARG A 109 7.13 -6.53 7.43
CA ARG A 109 6.96 -7.27 8.69
C ARG A 109 7.43 -8.73 8.60
N TYR A 110 7.28 -9.37 7.45
CA TYR A 110 7.69 -10.77 7.21
C TYR A 110 9.02 -10.89 6.44
N ASP A 111 9.75 -9.78 6.28
CA ASP A 111 11.01 -9.70 5.53
C ASP A 111 10.96 -10.33 4.12
N CYS A 112 9.84 -10.12 3.43
CA CYS A 112 9.60 -10.62 2.07
C CYS A 112 10.12 -9.63 1.03
N VAL A 113 11.45 -9.57 0.86
CA VAL A 113 12.15 -8.56 0.02
C VAL A 113 11.57 -8.45 -1.40
N THR A 114 11.29 -9.57 -2.06
CA THR A 114 10.79 -9.56 -3.45
C THR A 114 9.39 -8.97 -3.56
N VAL A 115 8.54 -9.19 -2.55
CA VAL A 115 7.20 -8.61 -2.46
C VAL A 115 7.29 -7.12 -2.12
N ARG A 116 8.14 -6.71 -1.16
CA ARG A 116 8.39 -5.29 -0.85
C ARG A 116 8.75 -4.51 -2.12
N ARG A 117 9.71 -5.01 -2.90
CA ARG A 117 10.15 -4.36 -4.13
C ARG A 117 9.03 -4.25 -5.16
N ALA A 118 8.24 -5.31 -5.35
CA ALA A 118 7.12 -5.29 -6.30
C ALA A 118 6.01 -4.33 -5.86
N ALA A 119 5.69 -4.29 -4.56
CA ALA A 119 4.73 -3.35 -4.00
C ALA A 119 5.19 -1.89 -4.15
N LEU A 120 6.48 -1.63 -3.94
CA LEU A 120 7.06 -0.30 -4.13
C LEU A 120 7.01 0.15 -5.61
N GLU A 121 7.29 -0.75 -6.55
CA GLU A 121 7.20 -0.48 -8.00
C GLU A 121 5.77 -0.12 -8.41
N ALA A 122 4.78 -0.89 -7.93
CA ALA A 122 3.38 -0.63 -8.19
C ALA A 122 2.89 0.67 -7.55
N PHE A 123 3.27 0.93 -6.29
CA PHE A 123 3.00 2.19 -5.60
C PHE A 123 3.57 3.40 -6.36
N GLY A 124 4.82 3.33 -6.80
CA GLY A 124 5.45 4.37 -7.61
C GLY A 124 4.72 4.62 -8.93
N THR A 125 4.18 3.57 -9.55
CA THR A 125 3.34 3.67 -10.75
C THR A 125 2.06 4.44 -10.44
N CYS A 126 1.37 4.16 -9.32
CA CYS A 126 0.20 4.92 -8.90
C CYS A 126 0.53 6.39 -8.68
N LEU A 127 1.60 6.71 -7.95
CA LEU A 127 2.00 8.11 -7.72
C LEU A 127 2.29 8.84 -9.04
N SER A 128 2.93 8.19 -10.02
CA SER A 128 3.24 8.82 -11.32
C SER A 128 2.00 9.20 -12.14
N GLN A 129 0.85 8.59 -11.85
CA GLN A 129 -0.42 8.91 -12.51
C GLN A 129 -1.11 10.12 -11.87
N ILE A 130 -0.71 10.52 -10.67
CA ILE A 130 -1.27 11.67 -9.97
C ILE A 130 -0.71 12.95 -10.58
N ARG A 131 -1.57 13.71 -11.23
CA ARG A 131 -1.25 15.04 -11.77
C ARG A 131 -1.67 16.11 -10.79
N ILE A 132 -0.71 16.66 -10.05
CA ILE A 132 -0.93 17.84 -9.22
C ILE A 132 -0.72 19.07 -10.10
N SER A 133 -1.78 19.84 -10.31
CA SER A 133 -1.73 21.13 -10.98
C SER A 133 -2.95 21.93 -10.55
N PRO A 134 -2.86 23.24 -10.29
CA PRO A 134 -4.02 24.04 -9.95
C PRO A 134 -5.02 24.09 -11.10
N ARG A 135 -6.30 24.04 -10.77
CA ARG A 135 -7.36 24.08 -11.77
C ARG A 135 -7.39 25.43 -12.47
N SER A 136 -7.36 25.40 -13.79
CA SER A 136 -7.49 26.57 -14.65
C SER A 136 -8.48 26.27 -15.78
N GLN A 137 -8.91 27.30 -16.51
CA GLN A 137 -9.75 27.12 -17.71
C GLN A 137 -9.07 26.23 -18.77
N THR A 138 -7.74 26.16 -18.75
CA THR A 138 -6.94 25.32 -19.66
C THR A 138 -6.56 23.96 -19.08
N ASN A 139 -6.89 23.70 -17.82
CA ASN A 139 -6.60 22.43 -17.14
C ASN A 139 -7.81 21.97 -16.29
N PRO A 140 -8.87 21.45 -16.95
CA PRO A 140 -10.09 21.01 -16.26
C PRO A 140 -9.89 19.75 -15.42
N ASP A 141 -8.86 18.95 -15.73
CA ASP A 141 -8.51 17.66 -15.11
C ASP A 141 -7.62 17.79 -13.86
N ALA A 142 -7.27 19.01 -13.49
CA ALA A 142 -6.60 19.33 -12.23
C ALA A 142 -7.40 18.87 -11.01
N LEU A 143 -6.69 18.48 -9.94
CA LEU A 143 -7.32 18.08 -8.69
C LEU A 143 -8.14 19.22 -8.09
N SER A 144 -9.28 18.86 -7.52
CA SER A 144 -10.10 19.71 -6.65
C SER A 144 -9.57 19.70 -5.20
N GLU A 145 -9.98 20.70 -4.40
CA GLU A 145 -9.69 20.74 -2.95
C GLU A 145 -10.13 19.46 -2.22
N ALA A 146 -11.27 18.89 -2.62
CA ALA A 146 -11.77 17.64 -2.05
C ALA A 146 -10.87 16.44 -2.37
N GLU A 147 -10.21 16.42 -3.53
CA GLU A 147 -9.27 15.36 -3.92
C GLU A 147 -7.93 15.52 -3.21
N VAL A 148 -7.43 16.74 -3.09
CA VAL A 148 -6.23 17.03 -2.28
C VAL A 148 -6.47 16.67 -0.81
N SER A 149 -7.64 17.01 -0.26
CA SER A 149 -8.03 16.63 1.11
C SER A 149 -8.01 15.12 1.33
N ARG A 150 -8.31 14.33 0.29
CA ARG A 150 -8.25 12.85 0.34
C ARG A 150 -6.84 12.29 0.19
N LEU A 151 -5.94 13.01 -0.46
CA LEU A 151 -4.52 12.64 -0.57
C LEU A 151 -3.77 12.85 0.75
N ILE A 152 -4.15 13.86 1.53
CA ILE A 152 -3.48 14.21 2.79
C ILE A 152 -3.38 13.04 3.79
N PRO A 153 -4.45 12.27 4.08
CA PRO A 153 -4.36 11.08 4.93
C PRO A 153 -3.40 10.01 4.40
N LEU A 154 -3.30 9.84 3.07
CA LEU A 154 -2.36 8.91 2.45
C LEU A 154 -0.91 9.36 2.67
N ILE A 155 -0.62 10.64 2.52
CA ILE A 155 0.73 11.18 2.81
C ILE A 155 1.05 10.99 4.30
N LYS A 156 0.10 11.35 5.19
CA LYS A 156 0.24 11.17 6.64
C LYS A 156 0.53 9.73 7.05
N SER A 157 -0.06 8.74 6.38
CA SER A 157 0.12 7.33 6.75
C SER A 157 1.54 6.81 6.49
N VAL A 158 2.32 7.49 5.64
CA VAL A 158 3.70 7.11 5.29
C VAL A 158 4.73 8.10 5.86
N CYS A 159 4.47 9.40 5.77
CA CYS A 159 5.41 10.47 6.14
C CYS A 159 5.05 11.20 7.43
N GLY A 160 3.90 10.89 8.04
CA GLY A 160 3.42 11.57 9.22
C GLY A 160 4.11 11.12 10.51
N PRO A 161 3.94 11.88 11.61
CA PRO A 161 4.59 11.60 12.90
C PRO A 161 4.17 10.27 13.55
N HIS A 162 3.04 9.71 13.12
CA HIS A 162 2.48 8.45 13.62
C HIS A 162 2.53 7.34 12.56
N ALA A 163 3.24 7.54 11.45
CA ALA A 163 3.42 6.50 10.44
C ALA A 163 4.13 5.27 11.03
N PRO A 164 3.80 4.05 10.58
CA PRO A 164 4.48 2.84 11.03
C PRO A 164 5.99 2.92 10.81
N GLN A 165 6.76 2.49 11.80
CA GLN A 165 8.22 2.39 11.67
C GLN A 165 8.57 1.12 10.90
N LEU A 166 8.75 1.26 9.58
CA LEU A 166 9.19 0.19 8.70
C LEU A 166 10.70 0.00 8.79
N ALA A 167 11.15 -1.26 8.67
CA ALA A 167 12.57 -1.59 8.61
C ALA A 167 13.17 -1.06 7.29
N ASP A 168 12.46 -1.26 6.19
CA ASP A 168 12.81 -0.71 4.88
C ASP A 168 12.21 0.71 4.69
N ARG A 169 13.09 1.70 4.53
CA ARG A 169 12.71 3.11 4.35
C ARG A 169 12.36 3.49 2.91
N THR A 170 12.44 2.57 1.95
CA THR A 170 12.21 2.91 0.53
C THR A 170 10.79 3.42 0.27
N LEU A 171 9.79 2.93 1.01
CA LEU A 171 8.41 3.41 0.86
C LEU A 171 8.29 4.88 1.28
N TYR A 172 8.87 5.21 2.44
CA TYR A 172 8.95 6.59 2.93
C TYR A 172 9.68 7.49 1.93
N GLN A 173 10.85 7.06 1.46
CA GLN A 173 11.64 7.84 0.52
C GLN A 173 10.86 8.12 -0.77
N LYS A 174 10.17 7.10 -1.31
CA LYS A 174 9.37 7.23 -2.52
C LYS A 174 8.21 8.22 -2.36
N MET A 175 7.46 8.12 -1.27
CA MET A 175 6.36 9.07 -0.98
C MET A 175 6.90 10.49 -0.79
N PHE A 176 8.01 10.62 -0.06
CA PHE A 176 8.60 11.91 0.23
C PHE A 176 9.15 12.60 -1.04
N GLU A 177 9.84 11.88 -1.92
CA GLU A 177 10.31 12.39 -3.22
C GLU A 177 9.13 12.90 -4.08
N SER A 178 8.01 12.18 -4.10
CA SER A 178 6.79 12.65 -4.78
C SER A 178 6.20 13.90 -4.13
N CYS A 179 6.18 13.96 -2.79
CA CYS A 179 5.75 15.15 -2.07
C CYS A 179 6.64 16.37 -2.35
N GLU A 180 7.97 16.19 -2.40
CA GLU A 180 8.91 17.27 -2.76
C GLU A 180 8.62 17.80 -4.18
N HIS A 181 8.41 16.89 -5.13
CA HIS A 181 8.07 17.25 -6.51
C HIS A 181 6.75 18.02 -6.60
N TRP A 182 5.74 17.61 -5.83
CA TRP A 182 4.41 18.25 -5.84
C TRP A 182 4.28 19.47 -4.93
N HIS A 183 5.25 19.72 -4.04
CA HIS A 183 5.09 20.65 -2.92
C HIS A 183 4.65 22.05 -3.35
N ARG A 184 5.26 22.58 -4.43
CA ARG A 184 4.93 23.90 -4.97
C ARG A 184 3.46 24.01 -5.38
N ASP A 185 2.94 23.00 -6.08
CA ASP A 185 1.57 23.01 -6.59
C ASP A 185 0.57 22.64 -5.50
N LEU A 186 0.90 21.69 -4.62
CA LEU A 186 0.10 21.36 -3.44
C LEU A 186 -0.06 22.55 -2.50
N SER A 187 0.97 23.38 -2.33
CA SER A 187 0.92 24.58 -1.47
C SER A 187 -0.09 25.63 -1.91
N ARG A 188 -0.58 25.55 -3.16
CA ARG A 188 -1.65 26.43 -3.67
C ARG A 188 -3.05 25.99 -3.22
N TYR A 189 -3.18 24.78 -2.70
CA TYR A 189 -4.43 24.27 -2.14
C TYR A 189 -4.54 24.61 -0.66
N GLU A 190 -5.72 25.09 -0.27
CA GLU A 190 -6.00 25.49 1.11
C GLU A 190 -5.93 24.27 2.04
N ALA A 191 -6.50 23.13 1.63
CA ALA A 191 -6.49 21.92 2.44
C ALA A 191 -5.07 21.44 2.80
N TYR A 192 -4.14 21.52 1.84
CA TYR A 192 -2.76 21.10 2.04
C TYR A 192 -1.98 22.11 2.88
N SER A 193 -2.09 23.41 2.56
CA SER A 193 -1.37 24.46 3.28
C SER A 193 -1.74 24.53 4.77
N GLN A 194 -3.02 24.35 5.10
CA GLN A 194 -3.48 24.28 6.50
C GLN A 194 -3.01 23.02 7.22
N SER A 195 -2.90 21.89 6.51
CA SER A 195 -2.53 20.59 7.10
C SER A 195 -1.01 20.37 7.20
N LEU A 196 -0.20 21.20 6.53
CA LEU A 196 1.27 21.11 6.46
C LEU A 196 1.97 20.87 7.82
N PRO A 197 1.55 21.53 8.93
CA PRO A 197 2.11 21.29 10.26
C PRO A 197 1.87 19.89 10.83
N GLU A 198 1.02 19.07 10.21
CA GLU A 198 0.67 17.74 10.71
C GLU A 198 0.93 16.62 9.69
N ILE A 199 1.13 16.97 8.41
CA ILE A 199 1.31 15.98 7.33
C ILE A 199 2.63 15.22 7.49
N TYR A 200 3.66 15.93 7.94
CA TYR A 200 5.03 15.51 7.90
C TYR A 200 5.62 15.37 9.30
N ASP A 201 6.41 14.31 9.51
CA ASP A 201 7.32 14.23 10.65
C ASP A 201 8.33 15.40 10.64
N CYS A 202 9.06 15.58 11.75
CA CYS A 202 10.00 16.70 11.87
C CYS A 202 11.05 16.71 10.75
N ARG A 203 11.50 15.54 10.29
CA ARG A 203 12.53 15.40 9.24
C ARG A 203 12.04 15.89 7.88
N CYS A 204 10.86 15.45 7.48
CA CYS A 204 10.21 15.89 6.24
C CYS A 204 9.95 17.39 6.26
N ARG A 205 9.46 17.90 7.40
CA ARG A 205 9.06 19.29 7.57
C ARG A 205 10.23 20.27 7.42
N ASP A 206 11.37 19.97 8.04
CA ASP A 206 12.55 20.83 7.94
C ASP A 206 13.05 20.92 6.49
N LYS A 207 13.05 19.79 5.78
CA LYS A 207 13.47 19.71 4.39
C LYS A 207 12.50 20.44 3.45
N LEU A 208 11.19 20.26 3.60
CA LEU A 208 10.18 20.98 2.81
C LEU A 208 10.15 22.48 3.11
N ASN A 209 10.30 22.88 4.37
CA ASN A 209 10.40 24.30 4.73
C ASN A 209 11.62 24.95 4.08
N SER A 210 12.77 24.26 4.01
CA SER A 210 13.95 24.78 3.32
C SER A 210 13.68 25.04 1.82
N LEU A 211 12.89 24.17 1.17
CA LEU A 211 12.47 24.33 -0.22
C LEU A 211 11.48 25.50 -0.38
N HIS A 212 10.54 25.65 0.55
CA HIS A 212 9.55 26.72 0.55
C HIS A 212 10.21 28.11 0.61
N TRP A 213 11.22 28.29 1.47
CA TRP A 213 11.98 29.55 1.58
C TRP A 213 12.79 29.89 0.32
N THR A 214 13.36 28.90 -0.36
CA THR A 214 14.12 29.16 -1.60
C THR A 214 13.22 29.61 -2.77
N ALA A 215 11.97 29.18 -2.81
CA ALA A 215 11.04 29.52 -3.89
C ALA A 215 10.44 30.94 -3.78
N TYR A 216 10.50 31.56 -2.60
CA TYR A 216 10.03 32.94 -2.38
C TYR A 216 11.12 34.00 -2.62
N LEU A 217 12.39 33.59 -2.74
CA LEU A 217 13.54 34.48 -2.95
C LEU A 217 14.07 34.48 -4.40
N SER A 218 13.43 33.74 -5.30
CA SER A 218 13.72 33.65 -6.74
C SER A 218 12.60 34.25 -7.58
#